data_AF-A0A7T8KCZ0-F1
#
_entry.id   AF-A0A7T8KCZ0-F1
#
_cell.length_a   1.000
_cell.length_b   1.000
_cell.length_c   1.000
_cell.angle_alpha   90.00
_cell.angle_beta   90.00
_cell.angle_gamma   90.00
#
_symmetry.space_group_name_H-M   'P 1'
#
loop_
_entity.id
_entity.type
_entity.pdbx_description
1 polymer ?
#
loop_
_entity_poly.entity_id
_entity_poly.type
_entity_poly.pdbx_seq_one_letter_code
_entity_poly.pdbx_strand_id
1 'polypeptide(L)' 'ITILIIEQKRRDAVLELFQAGHGAQDIIKLLHYPKFTVYDIIKRVKANREYSRKVHNSRSDRISLRGSWLG' A
#
# COMPACT_ATOMS: atom_id res chain seq x y z
N ILE A 1 0.94 -26.12 3.69
CA ILE A 1 -0.05 -25.03 3.86
C ILE A 1 0.25 -24.17 5.10
N THR A 2 0.63 -24.77 6.23
CA THR A 2 0.86 -24.08 7.53
C THR A 2 1.98 -23.03 7.53
N ILE A 3 3.05 -23.24 6.76
CA ILE A 3 4.24 -22.35 6.75
C ILE A 3 3.90 -20.98 6.13
N LEU A 4 3.05 -20.96 5.11
CA LEU A 4 2.62 -19.72 4.44
C LEU A 4 1.73 -18.85 5.35
N ILE A 5 0.93 -19.48 6.22
CA ILE A 5 0.02 -18.77 7.13
C ILE A 5 0.80 -18.04 8.22
N ILE A 6 1.86 -18.67 8.75
CA ILE A 6 2.72 -18.08 9.79
C ILE A 6 3.48 -16.87 9.23
N GLU A 7 4.05 -17.01 8.03
CA GLU A 7 4.76 -15.92 7.37
C GLU A 7 3.85 -14.75 6.99
N GLN A 8 2.59 -15.02 6.65
CA GLN A 8 1.61 -13.97 6.34
C GLN A 8 1.24 -13.17 7.59
N LYS A 9 0.87 -13.82 8.70
CA LYS A 9 0.57 -13.15 9.97
C LYS A 9 1.71 -12.25 10.46
N ARG A 10 2.96 -12.67 10.22
CA ARG A 10 4.15 -11.87 10.55
C ARG A 10 4.27 -10.61 9.69
N ARG A 11 3.96 -10.71 8.40
CA ARG A 11 3.94 -9.55 7.48
C ARG A 11 2.85 -8.56 7.86
N ASP A 12 1.67 -9.07 8.22
CA ASP A 12 0.55 -8.25 8.68
C ASP A 12 0.90 -7.49 9.97
N ALA A 13 1.56 -8.13 10.94
CA ALA A 13 2.02 -7.45 12.16
C ALA A 13 3.05 -6.34 11.89
N VAL A 14 4.00 -6.55 10.96
CA VAL A 14 4.95 -5.51 10.52
C VAL A 14 4.22 -4.34 9.87
N LEU A 15 3.19 -4.63 9.07
CA LEU A 15 2.36 -3.64 8.40
C LEU A 15 1.56 -2.80 9.38
N GLU A 16 0.92 -3.41 10.37
CA GLU A 16 0.15 -2.71 11.40
C GLU A 16 1.04 -1.76 12.20
N LEU A 17 2.21 -2.22 12.66
CA LEU A 17 3.15 -1.37 13.40
C LEU A 17 3.70 -0.23 12.53
N PHE A 18 3.97 -0.49 11.25
CA PHE A 18 4.41 0.55 10.32
C PHE A 18 3.31 1.59 10.05
N GLN A 19 2.04 1.16 9.98
CA GLN A 19 0.90 2.08 9.84
C GLN A 19 0.64 2.89 11.11
N ALA A 20 0.91 2.33 12.29
CA ALA A 20 0.86 3.03 13.57
C ALA A 20 2.00 4.07 13.74
N GLY A 21 2.93 4.16 12.77
CA GLY A 21 4.01 5.14 12.76
C GLY A 21 5.27 4.69 13.48
N HIS A 22 5.39 3.41 13.85
CA HIS A 22 6.62 2.90 14.43
C HIS A 22 7.75 2.84 13.40
N GLY A 23 8.95 3.24 13.83
CA GLY A 23 10.15 3.15 13.01
C GLY A 23 10.56 1.70 12.75
N ALA A 24 11.21 1.43 11.62
CA ALA A 24 11.66 0.09 11.25
C ALA A 24 12.55 -0.56 12.33
N GLN A 25 13.33 0.23 13.06
CA GLN A 25 14.19 -0.27 14.14
C GLN A 25 13.41 -0.75 15.36
N ASP A 26 12.35 -0.04 15.75
CA ASP A 26 11.46 -0.45 16.84
C ASP A 26 10.70 -1.73 16.49
N ILE A 27 10.23 -1.83 15.25
CA ILE A 27 9.55 -3.02 14.71
C ILE A 27 10.48 -4.24 14.77
N ILE A 28 11.76 -4.09 14.40
CA ILE A 28 12.75 -5.18 14.47
C ILE A 28 12.95 -5.66 15.90
N LYS A 29 13.04 -4.73 16.87
CA LYS A 29 13.19 -5.06 18.29
C LYS A 29 11.95 -5.77 18.84
N LEU A 30 10.75 -5.32 18.45
CA LEU A 30 9.48 -5.88 18.91
C LEU A 30 9.21 -7.29 18.36
N LEU A 31 9.52 -7.52 17.07
CA LEU A 31 9.21 -8.78 16.39
C LEU A 31 10.38 -9.78 16.36
N HIS A 32 11.57 -9.39 16.85
CA HIS A 32 12.81 -10.17 16.76
C HIS A 32 13.10 -10.70 15.36
N TYR A 33 12.71 -9.93 14.34
CA TYR A 33 12.75 -10.36 12.95
C TYR A 33 14.07 -9.95 12.29
N PRO A 34 14.58 -10.73 11.31
CA PRO A 34 15.74 -10.32 10.54
C PRO A 34 15.51 -8.95 9.91
N LYS A 35 16.45 -8.04 10.17
CA LYS A 35 16.45 -6.65 9.67
C LYS A 35 16.13 -6.60 8.17
N PHE A 36 16.79 -7.46 7.39
CA PHE A 36 16.60 -7.53 5.94
C PHE A 36 15.13 -7.70 5.55
N THR A 37 14.41 -8.62 6.19
CA THR A 37 13.03 -8.93 5.83
C THR A 37 12.08 -7.80 6.20
N VAL A 38 12.29 -7.13 7.34
CA VAL A 38 11.48 -5.96 7.73
C VAL A 38 11.63 -4.83 6.71
N TYR A 39 12.87 -4.52 6.30
CA TYR A 39 13.13 -3.49 5.29
C TYR A 39 12.56 -3.86 3.91
N ASP A 40 12.62 -5.13 3.49
CA ASP A 40 12.04 -5.57 2.21
C ASP A 40 10.51 -5.42 2.20
N ILE A 41 9.84 -5.81 3.29
CA ILE A 41 8.39 -5.65 3.45
C ILE A 41 8.00 -4.17 3.37
N ILE A 42 8.66 -3.30 4.14
CA ILE A 42 8.39 -1.86 4.15
C ILE A 42 8.61 -1.27 2.74
N LYS A 43 9.68 -1.65 2.05
CA LYS A 43 10.00 -1.19 0.69
C LYS A 43 8.89 -1.57 -0.31
N ARG A 44 8.43 -2.82 -0.28
CA ARG A 44 7.33 -3.30 -1.15
C ARG A 44 6.02 -2.56 -0.89
N VAL A 45 5.71 -2.30 0.38
CA VAL A 45 4.48 -1.59 0.78
C VAL A 45 4.52 -0.14 0.33
N LYS A 46 5.67 0.53 0.48
CA LYS A 46 5.86 1.90 0.00
C LYS A 46 5.72 1.97 -1.53
N ALA A 47 6.31 1.02 -2.26
CA ALA A 47 6.18 0.92 -3.71
C ALA A 47 4.72 0.69 -4.17
N ASN A 48 3.97 -0.19 -3.49
CA ASN A 48 2.55 -0.40 -3.79
C ASN A 48 1.67 0.81 -3.47
N ARG A 49 1.93 1.51 -2.36
CA ARG A 49 1.22 2.78 -2.04
C ARG A 49 1.54 3.88 -3.05
N GLU A 50 2.76 3.92 -3.57
CA GLU A 50 3.15 4.85 -4.63
C GLU A 50 2.48 4.52 -5.97
N TYR A 51 2.38 3.23 -6.31
CA TYR A 51 1.62 2.78 -7.48
C TYR A 51 0.13 3.12 -7.39
N SER A 52 -0.49 2.93 -6.22
CA SER A 52 -1.90 3.28 -5.99
C SER A 52 -2.15 4.79 -6.13
N ARG A 53 -1.19 5.63 -5.73
CA ARG A 53 -1.26 7.09 -5.92
C ARG A 53 -1.13 7.53 -7.38
N LYS A 54 -0.63 6.68 -8.28
CA LYS A 54 -0.55 6.98 -9.72
C LYS A 54 -1.83 6.71 -10.50
N VAL A 55 -2.90 6.22 -9.88
CA VAL A 55 -4.22 6.17 -10.51
C VAL A 55 -4.91 7.52 -10.33
N HIS A 56 -4.49 8.51 -11.11
CA HIS A 56 -5.23 9.77 -11.22
C HIS A 56 -5.20 10.30 -12.66
N ASN A 57 -6.16 9.82 -13.45
CA ASN A 57 -7.17 10.69 -14.07
C ASN A 57 -8.07 9.80 -14.93
N SER A 58 -9.29 9.56 -14.46
CA SER A 58 -10.38 9.33 -15.40
C SER A 58 -10.51 10.61 -16.22
N ARG A 59 -10.09 10.54 -17.48
CA ARG A 59 -10.28 11.58 -18.49
C ARG A 59 -11.74 12.03 -18.43
N SER A 60 -11.98 13.20 -17.84
CA SER A 60 -13.31 13.82 -17.83
C SER A 60 -13.53 14.37 -19.24
N ASP A 61 -14.11 13.54 -20.12
CA ASP A 61 -14.66 14.02 -21.36
C ASP A 61 -15.81 14.98 -21.02
N ARG A 62 -15.59 16.25 -21.38
CA ARG A 62 -16.60 17.29 -21.27
C ARG A 62 -17.80 16.86 -22.10
N ILE A 63 -18.92 16.61 -21.44
CA ILE A 63 -20.24 16.58 -22.08
C ILE A 63 -20.45 17.97 -22.70
N SER A 64 -20.25 18.06 -24.01
CA SER A 64 -20.58 19.23 -24.81
C SER A 64 -22.10 19.28 -24.96
N LEU A 65 -22.78 20.04 -24.10
CA LEU A 65 -24.15 20.48 -24.34
C LEU A 65 -24.14 21.45 -25.52
N ARG A 66 -24.25 20.93 -26.74
CA ARG A 66 -24.55 21.74 -27.93
C ARG A 66 -25.60 21.03 -28.76
N GLY A 67 -26.86 21.43 -28.57
CA GLY A 67 -28.00 20.96 -29.36
C GLY A 67 -29.34 21.50 -28.89
N SER A 68 -29.40 22.76 -28.49
CA SER A 68 -30.65 23.53 -28.59
C SER A 68 -30.91 23.81 -30.08
N TRP A 69 -32.18 23.95 -30.48
CA TRP A 69 -32.73 24.18 -31.84
C TRP A 69 -33.26 22.96 -32.59
N LEU A 70 -34.47 22.52 -32.23
CA LEU A 70 -35.60 22.28 -33.14
C LEU A 70 -36.84 22.68 -32.31
N GLY A 71 -37.69 23.63 -32.70
CA GLY A 71 -38.24 23.83 -34.03
C GLY A 71 -39.60 23.15 -34.06
#